data_AF-A0A9E3EY94-F1
#
_entry.id   AF-A0A9E3EY94-F1
#
_cell.length_a   1.000
_cell.length_b   1.000
_cell.length_c   1.000
_cell.angle_alpha   90.00
_cell.angle_beta   90.00
_cell.angle_gamma   90.00
#
_symmetry.space_group_name_H-M   'P 1'
#
loop_
_entity.id
_entity.type
_entity.pdbx_description
1 polymer ?
#
loop_
_entity_poly.entity_id
_entity_poly.type
_entity_poly.pdbx_seq_one_letter_code
_entity_poly.pdbx_strand_id
1 'polypeptide(L)'
;AADTAVHFSGVPERMKPPLDVPFDTGLWRAIERAARERDPGATVTPSMSTGGTDRPTYRALGIVTYGFGPFRTDEAEAARRGAHGNDERISVENLGFGVRFLYDVIRYVQ
;
A
#
# COMPACT_ATOMS: atom_id res chain seq x y z
N ALA A 1 -34.22 1.30 38.46
CA ALA A 1 -33.06 2.18 38.22
C ALA A 1 -32.49 1.83 36.85
N ALA A 2 -32.10 2.81 36.05
CA ALA A 2 -31.49 2.54 34.74
C ALA A 2 -30.08 1.97 34.95
N ASP A 3 -29.70 1.01 34.12
CA ASP A 3 -28.36 0.42 34.14
C ASP A 3 -27.33 1.46 33.66
N THR A 4 -26.35 1.76 34.51
CA THR A 4 -25.28 2.72 34.25
C THR A 4 -23.94 2.04 33.92
N ALA A 5 -23.91 0.71 33.80
CA ALA A 5 -22.68 -0.03 33.53
C ALA A 5 -22.22 0.07 32.08
N VAL A 6 -20.90 0.05 31.86
CA VAL A 6 -20.28 -0.09 30.54
C VAL A 6 -20.20 -1.58 30.20
N HIS A 7 -20.84 -1.96 29.10
CA HIS A 7 -20.85 -3.34 28.60
C HIS A 7 -19.89 -3.48 27.43
N PHE A 8 -18.94 -4.40 27.54
CA PHE A 8 -18.08 -4.79 26.43
C PHE A 8 -18.67 -6.04 25.78
N SER A 9 -18.82 -6.00 24.46
CA SER A 9 -19.09 -7.19 23.66
C SER A 9 -18.03 -7.31 22.58
N GLY A 10 -17.56 -8.54 22.34
CA GLY A 10 -16.70 -8.81 21.20
C GLY A 10 -17.53 -8.65 19.92
N VAL A 11 -17.08 -7.82 19.00
CA VAL A 11 -17.56 -7.89 17.62
C VAL A 11 -16.95 -9.17 17.03
N PRO A 12 -17.74 -10.07 16.41
CA PRO A 12 -17.19 -11.27 15.78
C PRO A 12 -16.05 -10.85 14.85
N GLU A 13 -14.85 -11.34 15.13
CA GLU A 13 -13.69 -10.97 14.33
C GLU A 13 -13.85 -11.63 12.96
N ARG A 14 -14.14 -10.82 11.93
CA ARG A 14 -14.09 -11.31 10.56
C ARG A 14 -12.62 -11.48 10.21
N MET A 15 -12.09 -12.66 10.47
CA MET A 15 -10.71 -12.99 10.15
C MET A 15 -10.44 -12.66 8.69
N LYS A 16 -9.51 -11.72 8.47
CA LYS A 16 -9.15 -11.26 7.14
C LYS A 16 -8.50 -12.45 6.40
N PRO A 17 -8.90 -12.75 5.17
CA PRO A 17 -8.34 -13.89 4.43
C PRO A 17 -6.82 -13.77 4.32
N PRO A 18 -6.11 -14.93 4.26
CA PRO A 18 -4.65 -14.97 4.24
C PRO A 18 -4.05 -14.15 3.10
N LEU A 19 -2.78 -13.77 3.29
CA LEU A 19 -2.05 -12.94 2.36
C LEU A 19 -1.62 -13.75 1.13
N ASP A 20 -2.43 -13.75 0.08
CA ASP A 20 -2.03 -14.18 -1.26
C ASP A 20 -1.65 -12.96 -2.12
N VAL A 21 -0.50 -13.07 -2.81
CA VAL A 21 0.12 -12.03 -3.63
C VAL A 21 0.60 -12.69 -4.93
N PRO A 22 -0.28 -12.86 -5.95
CA PRO A 22 0.13 -13.43 -7.23
C PRO A 22 1.13 -12.48 -7.91
N PHE A 23 2.17 -12.99 -8.57
CA PHE A 23 3.11 -12.16 -9.34
C PHE A 23 2.82 -12.19 -10.85
N ASP A 24 2.09 -13.20 -11.31
CA ASP A 24 1.66 -13.30 -12.72
C ASP A 24 0.36 -12.51 -12.94
N THR A 25 0.42 -11.18 -12.83
CA THR A 25 -0.72 -10.30 -13.13
C THR A 25 -0.30 -9.14 -14.02
N GLY A 26 -1.27 -8.58 -14.76
CA GLY A 26 -1.04 -7.36 -15.55
C GLY A 26 -0.57 -6.19 -14.69
N LEU A 27 -1.12 -6.06 -13.48
CA LEU A 27 -0.74 -5.01 -12.54
C LEU A 27 0.69 -5.18 -12.02
N TRP A 28 1.14 -6.41 -11.72
CA TRP A 28 2.53 -6.65 -11.33
C TRP A 28 3.51 -6.27 -12.46
N ARG A 29 3.23 -6.72 -13.69
CA ARG A 29 4.04 -6.36 -14.87
C ARG A 29 4.08 -4.86 -15.13
N ALA A 30 2.96 -4.16 -14.92
CA ALA A 30 2.90 -2.71 -15.05
C ALA A 30 3.79 -2.00 -14.02
N ILE A 31 3.79 -2.48 -12.76
CA ILE A 31 4.70 -1.99 -11.70
C ILE A 31 6.16 -2.22 -12.08
N GLU A 32 6.52 -3.43 -12.51
CA GLU A 32 7.88 -3.75 -12.95
C GLU A 32 8.35 -2.86 -14.11
N ARG A 33 7.50 -2.68 -15.11
CA ARG A 33 7.79 -1.82 -16.25
C ARG A 33 8.01 -0.37 -15.83
N ALA A 34 7.05 0.20 -15.09
CA ALA A 34 7.14 1.58 -14.65
C ALA A 34 8.35 1.83 -13.72
N ALA A 35 8.72 0.85 -12.89
CA ALA A 35 9.93 0.91 -12.07
C ALA A 35 11.20 0.95 -12.94
N ARG A 36 11.33 0.02 -13.90
CA ARG A 36 12.50 -0.09 -14.77
C ARG A 36 12.70 1.11 -15.70
N GLU A 37 11.63 1.73 -16.18
CA GLU A 37 11.73 2.93 -17.03
C GLU A 37 12.24 4.15 -16.24
N ARG A 38 12.00 4.19 -14.92
CA ARG A 38 12.44 5.26 -14.03
C ARG A 38 13.82 5.03 -13.46
N ASP A 39 14.15 3.77 -13.21
CA ASP A 39 15.45 3.31 -12.75
C ASP A 39 15.74 1.93 -13.37
N PRO A 40 16.60 1.85 -14.40
CA PRO A 40 16.93 0.59 -15.08
C PRO A 40 17.49 -0.50 -14.15
N GLY A 41 18.04 -0.13 -12.99
CA GLY A 41 18.54 -1.06 -11.98
C GLY A 41 17.48 -1.51 -10.96
N ALA A 42 16.27 -0.96 -11.02
CA ALA A 42 15.25 -1.24 -10.02
C ALA A 42 14.77 -2.70 -10.06
N THR A 43 14.75 -3.33 -8.88
CA THR A 43 14.15 -4.64 -8.65
C THR A 43 12.88 -4.48 -7.82
N VAL A 44 11.76 -4.98 -8.33
CA VAL A 44 10.48 -4.99 -7.60
C VAL A 44 10.43 -6.23 -6.72
N THR A 45 10.26 -6.03 -5.41
CA THR A 45 10.15 -7.11 -4.44
C THR A 45 8.90 -6.94 -3.57
N PRO A 46 8.24 -8.03 -3.16
CA PRO A 46 7.17 -7.96 -2.18
C PRO A 46 7.75 -7.61 -0.80
N SER A 47 7.05 -6.75 -0.07
CA SER A 47 7.33 -6.46 1.33
C SER A 47 6.07 -6.62 2.18
N MET A 48 6.25 -7.05 3.43
CA MET A 48 5.16 -7.17 4.39
C MET A 48 5.13 -5.94 5.28
N SER A 49 3.99 -5.26 5.33
CA SER A 49 3.76 -4.16 6.26
C SER A 49 3.01 -4.66 7.49
N THR A 50 3.35 -4.13 8.66
CA THR A 50 2.58 -4.32 9.91
C THR A 50 1.32 -3.44 9.94
N GLY A 51 1.16 -2.51 9.00
CA GLY A 51 0.00 -1.63 8.91
C GLY A 51 -1.25 -2.34 8.36
N GLY A 52 -2.41 -1.94 8.85
CA GLY A 52 -3.70 -2.37 8.32
C GLY A 52 -3.91 -1.87 6.89
N THR A 53 -4.50 -2.70 6.03
CA THR A 53 -4.89 -2.35 4.66
C THR A 53 -6.29 -2.87 4.32
N ASP A 54 -6.91 -2.27 3.31
CA ASP A 54 -8.18 -2.71 2.72
C ASP A 54 -8.02 -3.88 1.74
N ARG A 55 -6.77 -4.30 1.50
CA ARG A 55 -6.41 -5.42 0.60
C ARG A 55 -7.29 -6.65 0.83
N PRO A 56 -7.54 -7.13 2.07
CA PRO A 56 -8.34 -8.34 2.28
C PRO A 56 -9.81 -8.18 1.86
N THR A 57 -10.36 -6.97 1.97
CA THR A 57 -11.73 -6.64 1.54
C THR A 57 -11.85 -6.72 0.02
N TYR A 58 -10.92 -6.09 -0.71
CA TYR A 58 -10.92 -6.13 -2.18
C TYR A 58 -10.60 -7.53 -2.73
N ARG A 59 -9.69 -8.28 -2.09
CA ARG A 59 -9.39 -9.66 -2.47
C ARG A 59 -10.60 -10.58 -2.31
N ALA A 60 -11.44 -10.38 -1.30
CA ALA A 60 -12.68 -11.13 -1.13
C ALA A 60 -13.68 -10.92 -2.29
N LEU A 61 -13.52 -9.84 -3.07
CA LEU A 61 -14.30 -9.54 -4.27
C LEU A 61 -13.61 -10.01 -5.57
N GLY A 62 -12.47 -10.71 -5.48
CA GLY A 62 -11.71 -11.18 -6.64
C GLY A 62 -10.80 -10.11 -7.29
N ILE A 63 -10.69 -8.91 -6.70
CA ILE A 63 -9.88 -7.82 -7.26
C ILE A 63 -8.40 -8.04 -6.91
N VAL A 64 -7.51 -7.95 -7.91
CA VAL A 64 -6.05 -7.99 -7.69
C VAL A 64 -5.60 -6.67 -7.06
N THR A 65 -4.86 -6.76 -5.96
CA THR A 65 -4.40 -5.58 -5.21
C THR A 65 -3.01 -5.80 -4.64
N TYR A 66 -2.12 -4.81 -4.81
CA TYR A 66 -0.81 -4.75 -4.16
C TYR A 66 -0.74 -3.51 -3.27
N GLY A 67 0.01 -3.61 -2.17
CA GLY A 67 0.44 -2.41 -1.46
C GLY A 67 1.42 -1.64 -2.35
N PHE A 68 1.14 -0.36 -2.60
CA PHE A 68 1.96 0.46 -3.47
C PHE A 68 2.22 1.82 -2.83
N GLY A 69 3.48 2.09 -2.50
CA GLY A 69 3.95 3.40 -2.07
C GLY A 69 4.90 3.93 -3.13
N PRO A 70 4.47 4.85 -4.01
CA PRO A 70 5.25 5.26 -5.18
C PRO A 70 6.38 6.24 -4.83
N PHE A 71 6.71 6.40 -3.55
CA PHE A 71 7.62 7.40 -3.05
C PHE A 71 9.02 6.81 -2.86
N ARG A 72 10.03 7.61 -3.19
CA ARG A 72 11.42 7.30 -2.85
C ARG A 72 11.57 7.36 -1.33
N THR A 73 12.32 6.41 -0.79
CA THR A 73 12.70 6.42 0.62
C THR A 73 14.10 7.03 0.69
N ASP A 74 14.19 8.35 0.92
CA ASP A 74 15.44 8.95 1.42
C ASP A 74 15.57 8.69 2.93
N GLU A 75 16.70 9.01 3.56
CA GLU A 75 16.90 8.77 5.00
C GLU A 75 15.88 9.47 5.89
N ALA A 76 15.37 10.64 5.47
CA ALA A 76 14.38 11.39 6.24
C ALA A 76 12.97 10.74 6.15
N GLU A 77 12.66 10.18 4.98
CA GLU A 77 11.38 9.54 4.64
C GLU A 77 11.40 8.00 4.81
N ALA A 78 12.55 7.46 5.21
CA ALA A 78 12.79 6.03 5.38
C ALA A 78 11.70 5.40 6.25
N ALA A 79 11.10 4.30 5.77
CA ALA A 79 10.07 3.54 6.49
C ALA A 79 8.81 4.35 6.89
N ARG A 80 8.43 5.39 6.13
CA ARG A 80 7.26 6.24 6.42
C ARG A 80 7.36 6.93 7.79
N ARG A 81 8.58 7.31 8.18
CA ARG A 81 8.80 8.11 9.39
C ARG A 81 7.86 9.31 9.41
N GLY A 82 7.14 9.48 10.51
CA GLY A 82 6.20 10.59 10.67
C GLY A 82 4.76 10.30 10.23
N ALA A 83 4.47 9.18 9.56
CA ALA A 83 3.09 8.82 9.26
C ALA A 83 2.25 8.73 10.54
N HIS A 84 1.11 9.43 10.56
CA HIS A 84 0.24 9.62 11.73
C HIS A 84 0.82 10.47 12.88
N GLY A 85 1.98 11.10 12.67
CA GLY A 85 2.60 12.01 13.64
C GLY A 85 2.29 13.48 13.36
N ASN A 86 2.66 14.35 14.30
CA ASN A 86 2.42 15.80 14.19
C ASN A 86 3.18 16.49 13.05
N ASP A 87 4.22 15.84 12.53
CA ASP A 87 5.15 16.40 11.53
C ASP A 87 5.24 15.47 10.31
N GLU A 88 4.11 14.83 9.97
CA GLU A 88 3.95 14.06 8.75
C GLU A 88 4.18 14.96 7.53
N ARG A 89 5.11 14.57 6.67
CA ARG A 89 5.51 15.36 5.50
C ARG A 89 6.04 14.46 4.40
N ILE A 90 6.19 15.06 3.22
CA ILE A 90 6.87 14.51 2.07
C ILE A 90 7.47 15.67 1.28
N SER A 91 8.62 15.47 0.63
CA SER A 91 9.18 16.50 -0.24
C SER A 91 8.33 16.68 -1.51
N VAL A 92 8.28 17.91 -2.04
CA VAL A 92 7.55 18.23 -3.29
C VAL A 92 8.09 17.42 -4.47
N GLU A 93 9.41 17.22 -4.52
CA GLU A 93 10.05 16.38 -5.54
C GLU A 93 9.56 14.93 -5.46
N ASN A 94 9.49 14.36 -4.25
CA ASN A 94 9.06 12.99 -4.05
C ASN A 94 7.57 12.80 -4.34
N LEU A 95 6.73 13.78 -4.00
CA LEU A 95 5.33 13.81 -4.42
C LEU A 95 5.23 13.78 -5.95
N GLY A 96 6.00 14.63 -6.64
CA GLY A 96 6.04 14.66 -8.10
C GLY A 96 6.55 13.35 -8.73
N PHE A 97 7.56 12.72 -8.13
CA PHE A 97 8.02 11.39 -8.52
C PHE A 97 6.89 10.36 -8.38
N GLY A 98 6.24 10.33 -7.22
CA GLY A 98 5.22 9.34 -6.90
C GLY A 98 3.97 9.44 -7.77
N VAL A 99 3.50 10.65 -8.05
CA VAL A 99 2.37 10.88 -8.97
C VAL A 99 2.66 10.34 -10.37
N ARG A 100 3.86 10.62 -10.90
CA ARG A 100 4.23 10.16 -12.24
C ARG A 100 4.43 8.64 -12.26
N PHE A 101 4.97 8.05 -11.19
CA PHE A 101 5.11 6.60 -11.08
C PHE A 101 3.74 5.91 -11.05
N LEU A 102 2.80 6.43 -10.26
CA LEU A 102 1.41 5.94 -10.26
C LEU A 102 0.76 6.07 -11.65
N TYR A 103 0.95 7.22 -12.32
CA TYR A 103 0.44 7.44 -13.66
C TYR A 103 0.94 6.38 -14.66
N ASP A 104 2.23 6.08 -14.66
CA ASP A 104 2.80 5.07 -15.56
C ASP A 104 2.25 3.66 -15.27
N VAL A 105 2.11 3.29 -14.00
CA VAL A 105 1.49 2.01 -13.62
C VAL A 105 0.07 1.91 -14.18
N ILE A 106 -0.74 2.96 -14.01
CA ILE A 106 -2.11 3.01 -14.54
C ILE A 106 -2.10 2.93 -16.06
N ARG A 107 -1.17 3.64 -16.72
CA ARG A 107 -1.02 3.61 -18.18
C ARG A 107 -0.63 2.24 -18.71
N TYR A 108 0.18 1.47 -17.98
CA TYR A 108 0.72 0.17 -18.43
C TYR A 108 -0.14 -1.03 -18.07
N VAL A 109 -1.09 -0.89 -17.15
CA VAL A 109 -2.02 -1.97 -16.78
C VAL A 109 -3.25 -2.04 -17.70
N GLN A 110 -3.51 -1.00 -18.51
CA GLN A 110 -4.61 -0.98 -19.49
C GLN A 110 -4.42 -2.00 -20.60
#